data_AF-A0A6C2UJU1-F1
#
_entry.id   AF-A0A6C2UJU1-F1
#
_cell.length_a   1.000
_cell.length_b   1.000
_cell.length_c   1.000
_cell.angle_alpha   90.00
_cell.angle_beta   90.00
_cell.angle_gamma   90.00
#
_symmetry.space_group_name_H-M   'P 1'
#
loop_
_entity.id
_entity.type
_entity.pdbx_description
1 polymer ?
#
loop_
_entity_poly.entity_id
_entity_poly.type
_entity_poly.pdbx_seq_one_letter_code
_entity_poly.pdbx_strand_id
1 'polypeptide(L)' 'MHIEKDDLLGVLAHPNQKKHPGQQVLVVSIQDYAYLVLFVENENGRFLKTIIPSRKATRDYLGGSSNEKQ' A
#
# COMPACT_ATOMS: atom_id res chain seq x y z
N MET A 1 -13.71 2.54 -7.33
CA MET A 1 -12.43 3.08 -6.84
C MET A 1 -12.01 2.22 -5.65
N HIS A 2 -10.84 1.57 -5.69
CA HIS A 2 -10.39 0.66 -4.61
C HIS A 2 -9.79 1.43 -3.41
N ILE A 3 -9.27 2.65 -3.63
CA ILE A 3 -8.65 3.46 -2.56
C ILE A 3 -9.69 4.05 -1.57
N GLU A 4 -10.99 3.92 -1.85
CA GLU A 4 -12.08 4.46 -1.01
C GLU A 4 -12.93 3.39 -0.31
N LYS A 5 -12.59 2.09 -0.45
CA LYS A 5 -13.43 0.98 0.02
C LYS A 5 -12.59 -0.11 0.66
N ASP A 6 -12.23 -0.02 1.94
CA ASP A 6 -11.64 -1.10 2.77
C ASP A 6 -10.39 -1.84 2.21
N ASP A 7 -9.96 -1.55 0.98
CA ASP A 7 -8.91 -2.25 0.25
C ASP A 7 -7.54 -1.67 0.61
N LEU A 8 -7.48 -0.54 1.33
CA LEU A 8 -6.22 0.02 1.82
C LEU A 8 -5.79 -0.74 3.07
N LEU A 9 -4.86 -1.67 2.91
CA LEU A 9 -4.31 -2.50 3.97
C LEU A 9 -3.27 -1.76 4.83
N GLY A 10 -2.67 -0.68 4.30
CA GLY A 10 -1.76 0.15 5.07
C GLY A 10 -0.97 1.17 4.25
N VAL A 11 -0.26 2.06 4.96
CA VAL A 11 0.66 3.04 4.38
C VAL A 11 2.02 2.87 5.04
N LEU A 12 3.06 2.65 4.23
CA LEU A 12 4.43 2.43 4.68
C LEU A 12 5.32 3.56 4.18
N ALA A 13 6.24 4.03 5.03
CA ALA A 13 7.31 4.88 4.58
C ALA A 13 8.33 4.05 3.77
N HIS A 14 8.90 4.62 2.70
CA HIS A 14 10.02 3.97 2.03
C HIS A 14 11.19 3.81 3.03
N PRO A 15 11.78 2.60 3.19
CA PRO A 15 12.80 2.34 4.22
C PRO A 15 14.06 3.18 4.04
N ASN A 16 14.31 3.66 2.83
CA ASN A 16 15.41 4.58 2.53
C ASN A 16 14.90 5.97 2.16
N GLN A 17 14.41 6.71 3.17
CA GLN A 17 13.98 8.11 2.99
C GLN A 17 15.12 9.03 2.55
N LYS A 18 16.39 8.72 2.88
CA LYS A 18 17.55 9.53 2.44
C LYS A 18 17.72 9.54 0.92
N LYS A 19 17.48 8.41 0.26
CA LYS A 19 17.53 8.31 -1.22
C LYS A 19 16.18 8.64 -1.88
N HIS A 20 15.08 8.45 -1.16
CA HIS A 20 13.73 8.63 -1.67
C HIS A 20 12.89 9.51 -0.73
N PRO A 21 13.25 10.81 -0.60
CA PRO A 21 12.57 11.70 0.33
C PRO A 21 11.12 11.91 -0.09
N GLY A 22 10.19 11.79 0.87
CA GLY A 22 8.77 12.00 0.66
C GLY A 22 8.08 10.88 -0.12
N GLN A 23 8.78 9.77 -0.40
CA GLN A 23 8.18 8.62 -1.04
C GLN A 23 7.58 7.67 0.00
N GLN A 24 6.34 7.28 -0.26
CA GLN A 24 5.57 6.35 0.54
C GLN A 24 5.02 5.22 -0.33
N VAL A 25 4.52 4.19 0.33
CA VAL A 25 3.97 2.99 -0.29
C VAL A 25 2.58 2.76 0.31
N LEU A 26 1.55 2.69 -0.54
CA LEU A 26 0.26 2.14 -0.14
C LEU A 26 0.30 0.63 -0.32
N VAL A 27 -0.24 -0.11 0.63
CA VAL A 27 -0.52 -1.54 0.49
C VAL A 27 -2.01 -1.66 0.18
N VAL A 28 -2.36 -2.12 -1.01
CA VAL A 28 -3.75 -2.18 -1.48
C VAL A 28 -4.11 -3.62 -1.84
N SER A 29 -5.23 -4.11 -1.33
CA SER A 29 -5.85 -5.38 -1.72
C SER A 29 -6.58 -5.21 -3.05
N ILE A 30 -6.27 -6.05 -4.04
CA ILE A 30 -7.02 -6.11 -5.28
C ILE A 30 -7.19 -7.59 -5.62
N GLN A 31 -8.43 -8.07 -5.61
CA GLN A 31 -8.78 -9.46 -5.95
C GLN A 31 -7.92 -10.49 -5.17
N ASP A 32 -7.93 -10.39 -3.84
CA ASP A 32 -7.19 -11.30 -2.92
C ASP A 32 -5.67 -11.27 -3.08
N TYR A 33 -5.15 -10.21 -3.68
CA TYR A 33 -3.72 -10.01 -3.85
C TYR A 33 -3.30 -8.61 -3.40
N ALA A 34 -2.21 -8.52 -2.64
CA ALA A 34 -1.71 -7.25 -2.17
C ALA A 34 -0.72 -6.63 -3.17
N TYR A 35 -0.93 -5.35 -3.43
CA TYR A 35 -0.12 -4.53 -4.30
C TYR A 35 0.53 -3.40 -3.50
N LEU A 36 1.80 -3.15 -3.77
CA LEU A 36 2.55 -2.01 -3.25
C LEU A 36 2.48 -0.89 -4.27
N VAL A 37 1.84 0.22 -3.90
CA VAL A 37 1.70 1.39 -4.76
C VAL A 37 2.60 2.49 -4.26
N LEU A 38 3.68 2.76 -4.99
CA LEU A 38 4.60 3.85 -4.70
C LEU A 38 3.91 5.18 -5.03
N PHE A 39 3.94 6.12 -4.08
CA PHE A 39 3.40 7.45 -4.28
C PHE A 39 4.24 8.52 -3.58
N VAL A 40 4.06 9.76 -4.02
CA VAL A 40 4.55 10.96 -3.34
C VAL A 40 3.35 11.87 -3.09
N GLU A 41 3.33 12.51 -1.93
CA GLU A 41 2.28 13.45 -1.53
C GLU A 41 2.85 14.87 -1.56
N ASN A 42 2.15 15.76 -2.27
CA ASN A 42 2.46 17.18 -2.39
C ASN A 42 1.21 18.01 -2.06
N GLU A 43 1.32 19.34 -2.06
CA GLU A 43 0.21 20.27 -1.76
C GLU A 43 -1.02 20.08 -2.67
N ASN A 44 -0.81 19.57 -3.89
CA ASN A 44 -1.88 19.34 -4.87
C ASN A 44 -2.48 17.91 -4.79
N GLY A 45 -1.99 17.06 -3.90
CA GLY A 45 -2.47 15.68 -3.70
C GLY A 45 -1.41 14.59 -3.88
N ARG A 46 -1.87 13.35 -4.11
CA ARG A 46 -1.02 12.14 -4.18
C ARG A 46 -0.77 11.74 -5.63
N PHE A 47 0.50 11.61 -6.00
CA PHE A 47 0.91 11.12 -7.31
C PHE A 47 1.39 9.67 -7.22
N LEU A 48 0.64 8.74 -7.84
CA LEU A 48 0.99 7.32 -7.90
C LEU A 48 2.01 7.09 -9.02
N LYS A 49 3.16 6.49 -8.68
CA LYS A 49 4.24 6.22 -9.63
C LYS A 49 4.15 4.82 -10.21
N THR A 50 4.02 3.82 -9.36
CA THR A 50 4.16 2.42 -9.77
C THR A 50 3.36 1.52 -8.85
N ILE A 51 2.67 0.55 -9.44
CA ILE A 51 1.98 -0.54 -8.75
C ILE A 51 2.79 -1.83 -8.90
N ILE A 52 3.09 -2.49 -7.79
CA ILE A 52 3.94 -3.68 -7.75
C ILE A 52 3.18 -4.81 -7.04
N PRO A 53 2.84 -5.93 -7.72
CA PRO A 53 2.28 -7.09 -7.04
C PRO A 53 3.32 -7.67 -6.07
N SER A 54 2.91 -7.96 -4.82
CA SER A 54 3.83 -8.48 -3.81
C SER A 54 3.26 -9.70 -3.08
N ARG A 55 3.79 -10.88 -3.41
CA ARG A 55 3.48 -12.14 -2.67
C ARG A 55 3.75 -12.01 -1.17
N LYS A 56 4.82 -11.30 -0.80
CA LYS A 56 5.15 -11.04 0.61
C LYS A 56 4.07 -10.20 1.27
N ALA A 57 3.65 -9.11 0.64
CA ALA A 57 2.55 -8.30 1.16
C ALA A 57 1.24 -9.09 1.20
N THR A 58 0.96 -9.93 0.20
CA THR A 58 -0.23 -10.79 0.20
C THR A 58 -0.19 -11.72 1.40
N ARG A 59 0.93 -12.37 1.69
CA ARG A 59 1.04 -13.21 2.89
C ARG A 59 0.91 -12.39 4.18
N ASP A 60 1.64 -11.28 4.28
CA ASP A 60 1.77 -10.52 5.53
C ASP A 60 0.48 -9.75 5.87
N TYR A 61 -0.33 -9.37 4.87
CA TYR A 61 -1.57 -8.61 5.05
C TYR A 61 -2.86 -9.39 4.73
N LEU A 62 -2.82 -10.40 3.86
CA LEU A 62 -4.00 -11.20 3.43
C LEU A 62 -3.87 -12.69 3.78
N GLY A 63 -2.67 -13.18 4.13
CA GLY A 63 -2.39 -14.61 4.37
C GLY A 63 -2.62 -15.10 5.80
N GLY A 64 -3.11 -14.23 6.68
CA GLY A 64 -3.54 -14.59 8.04
C GLY A 64 -5.06 -14.59 8.13
N SER A 65 -5.69 -15.75 7.93
CA SER A 65 -7.11 -15.91 8.27
C SER A 65 -7.29 -15.70 9.78
N SER A 66 -8.11 -14.71 10.17
CA SER A 66 -8.69 -14.42 11.51
C SER A 66 -7.93 -13.40 12.39
N ASN A 67 -8.40 -12.14 12.44
CA ASN A 67 -9.32 -11.73 13.52
C ASN A 67 -9.83 -10.28 13.39
N GLU A 68 -11.15 -10.22 13.55
CA GLU A 68 -11.97 -9.16 14.16
C GLU A 68 -12.11 -7.80 13.47
N LYS A 69 -13.33 -7.61 12.94
CA LYS A 69 -14.01 -6.31 12.89
C LYS A 69 -13.82 -5.55 14.21
N GLN A 70 -13.57 -4.26 14.13
CA GLN A 70 -14.17 -3.29 15.05
C GLN A 70 -14.57 -2.06 14.27
#